data_AF-A0A7S0ARQ6-F1
#
_entry.id   AF-A0A7S0ARQ6-F1
#
_cell.length_a   1.000
_cell.length_b   1.000
_cell.length_c   1.000
_cell.angle_alpha   90.00
_cell.angle_beta   90.00
_cell.angle_gamma   90.00
#
_symmetry.space_group_name_H-M   'P 1'
#
loop_
_entity.id
_entity.type
_entity.pdbx_description
1 polymer ?
#
loop_
_entity_poly.entity_id
_entity_poly.type
_entity_poly.pdbx_seq_one_letter_code
_entity_poly.pdbx_strand_id
1 'polypeptide(L)'
;LKAKGLNVGTSLVEDDFVDTAKAVMEKADNLGKAILLPSDIVVADAFSADANTQIVAADAIPDGWMGLDNGPKSTAEQKEFLSDCKTVIMNGPLGVFELEPFSKGTFGIVNM
;
A
#
# COMPACT_ATOMS: atom_id res chain seq x y z
N LEU A 1 3.03 -4.41 5.92
CA LEU A 1 2.05 -5.52 6.03
C LEU A 1 2.65 -6.79 6.62
N LYS A 2 3.75 -7.35 6.07
CA LYS A 2 4.45 -8.52 6.65
C LYS A 2 4.81 -8.37 8.13
N ALA A 3 5.22 -7.18 8.56
CA ALA A 3 5.47 -6.84 9.98
C ALA A 3 4.24 -7.02 10.90
N LYS A 4 3.02 -6.92 10.35
CA LYS A 4 1.76 -7.23 11.05
C LYS A 4 1.38 -8.72 10.99
N GLY A 5 2.25 -9.58 10.46
CA GLY A 5 2.02 -11.01 10.29
C GLY A 5 1.14 -11.39 9.09
N LEU A 6 0.86 -10.46 8.18
CA LEU A 6 0.00 -10.72 7.02
C LEU A 6 0.78 -11.41 5.89
N ASN A 7 0.11 -12.30 5.15
CA ASN A 7 0.66 -12.85 3.91
C ASN A 7 0.79 -11.74 2.86
N VAL A 8 1.91 -11.72 2.17
CA VAL A 8 2.21 -10.75 1.12
C VAL A 8 2.52 -11.40 -0.23
N GLY A 9 2.31 -12.72 -0.36
CA GLY A 9 2.60 -13.47 -1.58
C GLY A 9 4.05 -13.27 -2.03
N THR A 10 4.23 -12.90 -3.29
CA THR A 10 5.53 -12.59 -3.91
C THR A 10 5.81 -11.09 -3.98
N SER A 11 5.12 -10.28 -3.17
CA SER A 11 5.38 -8.83 -3.11
C SER A 11 6.82 -8.53 -2.67
N LEU A 12 7.35 -7.40 -3.12
CA LEU A 12 8.67 -6.93 -2.71
C LEU A 12 8.69 -6.67 -1.20
N VAL A 13 9.65 -7.28 -0.50
CA VAL A 13 9.87 -7.11 0.93
C VAL A 13 11.37 -7.10 1.21
N GLU A 14 11.79 -6.18 2.07
CA GLU A 14 13.10 -6.20 2.68
C GLU A 14 13.00 -6.87 4.06
N ASP A 15 13.33 -8.16 4.14
CA ASP A 15 13.13 -8.95 5.36
C ASP A 15 13.94 -8.45 6.56
N ASP A 16 15.12 -7.89 6.30
CA ASP A 16 15.99 -7.29 7.32
C ASP A 16 15.35 -6.09 8.04
N PHE A 17 14.33 -5.46 7.44
CA PHE A 17 13.63 -4.30 8.01
C PHE A 17 12.28 -4.62 8.64
N VAL A 18 11.86 -5.89 8.71
CA VAL A 18 10.56 -6.26 9.29
C VAL A 18 10.43 -5.85 10.75
N ASP A 19 11.48 -6.05 11.56
CA ASP A 19 11.46 -5.66 12.97
C ASP A 19 11.56 -4.15 13.16
N THR A 20 12.29 -3.45 12.27
CA THR A 20 12.30 -1.98 12.21
C THR A 20 10.89 -1.43 11.95
N ALA A 21 10.15 -2.01 11.01
CA ALA A 21 8.77 -1.61 10.72
C ALA A 21 7.83 -1.82 11.92
N LYS A 22 7.99 -2.91 12.68
CA LYS A 22 7.23 -3.13 13.93
C LYS A 22 7.53 -2.03 14.96
N ALA A 23 8.80 -1.72 15.18
CA ALA A 23 9.21 -0.68 16.14
C ALA A 23 8.69 0.72 15.73
N VAL A 24 8.64 1.01 14.43
CA VAL A 24 8.04 2.26 13.92
C VAL A 24 6.55 2.33 14.21
N MET A 25 5.81 1.23 13.98
CA MET A 25 4.37 1.17 14.28
C MET A 25 4.11 1.34 15.78
N GLU A 26 4.82 0.61 16.63
CA GLU A 26 4.69 0.74 18.09
C GLU A 26 5.01 2.15 18.58
N LYS A 27 6.06 2.79 18.04
CA LYS A 27 6.40 4.17 18.37
C LYS A 27 5.30 5.15 17.97
N ALA A 28 4.71 4.98 16.78
CA ALA A 28 3.62 5.83 16.33
C ALA A 28 2.39 5.70 17.24
N ASP A 29 2.02 4.47 17.61
CA ASP A 29 0.92 4.19 18.53
C ASP A 29 1.14 4.84 19.91
N ASN A 30 2.35 4.69 20.48
CA ASN A 30 2.73 5.30 21.75
C ASN A 30 2.69 6.85 21.72
N LEU A 31 2.86 7.44 20.54
CA LEU A 31 2.78 8.89 20.33
C LEU A 31 1.38 9.36 19.90
N GLY A 32 0.40 8.47 19.82
CA GLY A 32 -0.95 8.77 19.32
C GLY A 32 -0.94 9.26 17.87
N LYS A 33 -0.02 8.75 17.04
CA LYS A 33 0.09 9.06 15.61
C LYS A 33 -0.47 7.92 14.78
N ALA A 34 -1.36 8.24 13.85
CA ALA A 34 -1.91 7.26 12.94
C ALA A 34 -0.88 6.87 11.86
N ILE A 35 -0.72 5.56 11.64
CA ILE A 35 -0.11 5.00 10.43
C ILE A 35 -1.21 4.32 9.63
N LEU A 36 -1.52 4.86 8.46
CA LEU A 36 -2.44 4.25 7.51
C LEU A 36 -1.68 3.31 6.58
N LEU A 37 -2.03 2.03 6.64
CA LEU A 37 -1.61 1.00 5.69
C LEU A 37 -2.80 0.64 4.79
N PRO A 38 -2.57 0.20 3.55
CA PRO A 38 -3.66 -0.17 2.66
C PRO A 38 -4.51 -1.30 3.26
N SER A 39 -5.84 -1.15 3.16
CA SER A 39 -6.85 -2.15 3.53
C SER A 39 -7.19 -3.09 2.37
N ASP A 40 -7.00 -2.63 1.13
CA ASP A 40 -7.10 -3.36 -0.12
C ASP A 40 -5.95 -2.98 -1.08
N ILE A 41 -5.60 -3.90 -1.97
CA ILE A 41 -4.41 -3.81 -2.81
C ILE A 41 -4.76 -4.31 -4.22
N VAL A 42 -4.26 -3.61 -5.23
CA VAL A 42 -4.22 -4.13 -6.61
C VAL A 42 -3.05 -5.09 -6.70
N VAL A 43 -3.33 -6.38 -6.91
CA VAL A 43 -2.33 -7.43 -7.04
C VAL A 43 -2.26 -7.94 -8.48
N ALA A 44 -1.09 -8.44 -8.87
CA ALA A 44 -0.86 -9.08 -10.16
C ALA A 44 -0.07 -10.38 -10.04
N ASP A 45 -0.20 -11.26 -11.03
CA ASP A 45 0.57 -12.51 -11.15
C ASP A 45 1.94 -12.32 -11.83
N ALA A 46 2.20 -11.13 -12.38
CA ALA A 46 3.47 -10.74 -12.96
C ALA A 46 3.71 -9.22 -12.84
N PHE A 47 4.99 -8.82 -12.82
CA PHE A 47 5.38 -7.41 -12.95
C PHE A 47 5.34 -7.00 -14.44
N SER A 48 4.14 -6.75 -14.96
CA SER A 48 3.93 -6.39 -16.37
C SER A 48 2.64 -5.60 -16.54
N ALA A 49 2.57 -4.74 -17.56
CA ALA A 49 1.34 -4.08 -17.96
C ALA A 49 0.27 -5.07 -18.48
N ASP A 50 0.68 -6.25 -18.94
CA ASP A 50 -0.20 -7.29 -19.49
C ASP A 50 -0.57 -8.39 -18.46
N ALA A 51 -0.20 -8.20 -17.19
CA ALA A 51 -0.46 -9.19 -16.14
C ALA A 51 -1.95 -9.33 -15.83
N ASN A 52 -2.36 -10.50 -15.31
CA ASN A 52 -3.69 -10.60 -14.74
C ASN A 52 -3.72 -9.79 -13.45
N THR A 53 -4.79 -9.04 -13.23
CA THR A 53 -4.94 -8.20 -12.04
C THR A 53 -6.21 -8.54 -11.27
N GLN A 54 -6.18 -8.33 -9.97
CA GLN A 54 -7.35 -8.36 -9.11
C GLN A 54 -7.16 -7.44 -7.91
N ILE A 55 -8.26 -7.08 -7.26
CA ILE A 55 -8.24 -6.31 -6.02
C ILE A 55 -8.58 -7.27 -4.89
N VAL A 56 -7.72 -7.31 -3.87
CA VAL A 56 -7.88 -8.17 -2.70
C VAL A 56 -7.75 -7.35 -1.43
N ALA A 57 -8.30 -7.85 -0.33
CA ALA A 57 -7.99 -7.32 0.99
C ALA A 57 -6.49 -7.50 1.29
N ALA A 58 -5.91 -6.59 2.06
CA ALA A 58 -4.48 -6.60 2.35
C ALA A 58 -4.00 -7.82 3.16
N ASP A 59 -4.91 -8.57 3.78
CA ASP A 59 -4.67 -9.83 4.48
C ASP A 59 -5.00 -11.08 3.63
N ALA A 60 -5.37 -10.88 2.37
CA ALA A 60 -5.84 -11.93 1.46
C ALA A 60 -5.05 -11.98 0.13
N ILE A 61 -3.77 -11.54 0.13
CA ILE A 61 -2.91 -11.66 -1.05
C ILE A 61 -2.66 -13.15 -1.33
N PRO A 62 -3.04 -13.68 -2.52
CA PRO A 62 -2.80 -15.07 -2.87
C PRO A 62 -1.32 -15.38 -3.07
N ASP A 63 -0.94 -16.64 -2.85
CA ASP A 63 0.43 -17.09 -3.16
C ASP A 63 0.72 -16.97 -4.66
N GLY A 64 1.94 -16.54 -4.99
CA GLY A 64 2.35 -16.27 -6.38
C GLY A 64 1.88 -14.92 -6.93
N TRP A 65 1.08 -14.15 -6.18
CA TRP A 65 0.66 -12.80 -6.53
C TRP A 65 1.43 -11.75 -5.75
N MET A 66 1.59 -10.56 -6.32
CA MET A 66 2.29 -9.43 -5.72
C MET A 66 1.44 -8.16 -5.75
N GLY A 67 1.49 -7.37 -4.67
CA GLY A 67 0.88 -6.04 -4.62
C GLY A 67 1.68 -5.02 -5.42
N LEU A 68 1.03 -4.34 -6.36
CA LEU A 68 1.68 -3.38 -7.26
C LEU A 68 1.07 -1.98 -7.21
N ASP A 69 -0.13 -1.81 -6.65
CA ASP A 69 -0.72 -0.50 -6.39
C ASP A 69 -1.71 -0.56 -5.22
N ASN A 70 -2.06 0.61 -4.72
CA ASN A 70 -3.10 0.78 -3.74
C ASN A 70 -4.49 0.44 -4.31
N GLY A 71 -5.32 -0.26 -3.54
CA GLY A 71 -6.70 -0.50 -3.93
C GLY A 71 -7.59 0.74 -3.84
N PRO A 72 -8.78 0.72 -4.47
CA PRO A 72 -9.70 1.85 -4.49
C PRO A 72 -10.24 2.20 -3.10
N LYS A 73 -10.46 1.22 -2.21
CA LYS A 73 -10.98 1.48 -0.86
C LYS A 73 -9.94 2.21 -0.03
N SER A 74 -8.72 1.72 -0.03
CA SER A 74 -7.59 2.34 0.66
C SER A 74 -7.28 3.73 0.13
N THR A 75 -7.41 3.95 -1.18
CA THR A 75 -7.26 5.27 -1.80
C THR A 75 -8.33 6.24 -1.27
N ALA A 76 -9.58 5.78 -1.11
CA ALA A 76 -10.65 6.60 -0.54
C ALA A 76 -10.39 6.91 0.95
N GLU A 77 -9.96 5.92 1.74
CA GLU A 77 -9.61 6.09 3.17
C GLU A 77 -8.48 7.12 3.35
N GLN A 78 -7.45 7.06 2.49
CA GLN A 78 -6.36 8.03 2.50
C GLN A 78 -6.84 9.44 2.12
N LYS A 79 -7.70 9.58 1.10
CA LYS A 79 -8.28 10.88 0.72
C LYS A 79 -9.10 11.49 1.85
N GLU A 80 -9.91 10.68 2.52
CA GLU A 80 -10.70 11.12 3.67
C GLU A 80 -9.78 11.61 4.79
N PHE A 81 -8.75 10.83 5.13
CA PHE A 81 -7.79 11.22 6.17
C PHE A 81 -7.01 12.50 5.83
N LEU A 82 -6.71 12.73 4.55
CA LEU A 82 -5.99 13.91 4.09
C LEU A 82 -6.90 15.14 3.91
N SER A 83 -8.23 14.97 3.95
CA SER A 83 -9.19 16.02 3.54
C SER A 83 -9.17 17.28 4.42
N ASP A 84 -8.77 17.16 5.68
CA ASP A 84 -8.66 18.28 6.62
C ASP A 84 -7.21 18.75 6.84
N CYS A 85 -6.25 18.11 6.19
CA CYS A 85 -4.83 18.42 6.31
C CYS A 85 -4.53 19.78 5.64
N LYS A 86 -4.02 20.73 6.43
CA LYS A 86 -3.60 22.05 5.92
C LYS A 86 -2.21 22.03 5.26
N THR A 87 -1.45 20.97 5.50
CA THR A 87 -0.08 20.81 4.98
C THR A 87 0.18 19.34 4.79
N VAL A 88 0.60 18.97 3.58
CA VAL A 88 0.92 17.59 3.20
C VAL A 88 2.32 17.60 2.61
N ILE A 89 3.15 16.67 3.07
CA ILE A 89 4.44 16.36 2.44
C ILE A 89 4.30 14.98 1.84
N MET A 90 4.32 14.90 0.50
CA MET A 90 4.26 13.63 -0.22
C MET A 90 5.65 13.29 -0.75
N ASN A 91 6.12 12.08 -0.44
CA ASN A 91 7.36 11.53 -0.97
C ASN A 91 7.16 10.05 -1.31
N GLY A 92 7.41 9.69 -2.56
CA GLY A 92 7.23 8.34 -3.09
C GLY A 92 5.83 8.08 -3.71
N PRO A 93 5.75 7.25 -4.77
CA PRO A 93 4.49 6.78 -5.32
C PRO A 93 3.85 5.69 -4.41
N LEU A 94 2.57 5.40 -4.63
CA LEU A 94 1.83 4.36 -3.90
C LEU A 94 1.94 2.98 -4.56
N GLY A 95 2.34 2.95 -5.83
CA GLY A 95 2.44 1.76 -6.66
C GLY A 95 3.43 1.94 -7.79
N VAL A 96 3.49 0.96 -8.69
CA VAL A 96 4.33 0.95 -9.89
C VAL A 96 3.69 1.82 -10.97
N PHE A 97 3.65 3.13 -10.73
CA PHE A 97 2.86 4.08 -11.52
C PHE A 97 3.29 4.19 -12.99
N GLU A 98 4.48 3.70 -13.33
CA GLU A 98 4.99 3.61 -14.70
C GLU A 98 4.21 2.60 -15.58
N LEU A 99 3.49 1.67 -14.95
CA LEU A 99 2.63 0.70 -15.64
C LEU A 99 1.16 1.10 -15.43
N GLU A 100 0.41 1.27 -16.51
CA GLU A 100 -0.97 1.80 -16.47
C GLU A 100 -1.89 1.09 -15.46
N PRO A 101 -1.89 -0.25 -15.36
CA PRO A 101 -2.76 -0.95 -14.40
C PRO A 101 -2.47 -0.62 -12.93
N PHE A 102 -1.28 -0.11 -12.61
CA PHE A 102 -0.76 0.09 -11.26
C PHE A 102 -0.49 1.57 -10.94
N SER A 103 -1.12 2.46 -11.70
CA SER A 103 -0.95 3.92 -11.59
C SER A 103 -2.08 4.63 -10.84
N LYS A 104 -3.24 3.98 -10.70
CA LYS A 104 -4.50 4.60 -10.27
C LYS A 104 -4.47 5.05 -8.81
N GLY A 105 -3.82 4.30 -7.92
CA GLY A 105 -3.66 4.65 -6.52
C GLY A 105 -2.80 5.91 -6.36
N THR A 106 -1.65 5.95 -7.03
CA THR A 106 -0.74 7.11 -7.01
C THR A 106 -1.43 8.38 -7.53
N PHE A 107 -2.01 8.34 -8.74
CA PHE A 107 -2.73 9.49 -9.29
C PHE A 107 -4.03 9.79 -8.55
N GLY A 108 -4.61 8.80 -7.89
CA GLY A 108 -5.73 8.96 -6.98
C GLY A 108 -5.41 9.98 -5.90
N ILE A 109 -4.26 9.85 -5.23
CA ILE A 109 -3.83 10.78 -4.17
C ILE A 109 -3.29 12.10 -4.73
N VAL A 110 -2.50 12.07 -5.80
CA VAL A 110 -1.90 13.31 -6.36
C VAL A 110 -2.95 14.28 -6.91
N ASN A 111 -4.05 13.78 -7.47
CA ASN A 111 -5.09 14.60 -8.10
C ASN A 111 -6.27 14.90 -7.17
N MET A 112 -6.07 14.84 -5.85
CA MET A 112 -7.12 15.12 -4.86
C MET A 112 -7.49 16.61 -4.76
#